data_AF-A0A7C7Q2D0-F1
#
_entry.id   AF-A0A7C7Q2D0-F1
#
_cell.length_a   1.000
_cell.length_b   1.000
_cell.length_c   1.000
_cell.angle_alpha   90.00
_cell.angle_beta   90.00
_cell.angle_gamma   90.00
#
_symmetry.space_group_name_H-M   'P 1'
#
loop_
_entity.id
_entity.type
_entity.pdbx_description
1 polymer ?
#
loop_
_entity_poly.entity_id
_entity_poly.type
_entity_poly.pdbx_seq_one_letter_code
_entity_poly.pdbx_strand_id
1 'polypeptide(L)' 'MSDMRVELELRSPILRAVRRYLDRYPHERGDNFGGWFNMSDKGLYHIAVIIHEHGGEVKRVDFDYLIQ' A
#
# COMPACT_ATOMS: atom_id res chain seq x y z
N MET A 1 18.89 -8.28 5.95
CA MET A 1 17.48 -7.89 5.75
C MET A 1 17.48 -6.54 5.07
N SER A 2 16.60 -6.32 4.08
CA SER A 2 16.47 -5.00 3.42
C SER A 2 15.85 -3.98 4.40
N ASP A 3 16.37 -2.75 4.41
CA ASP A 3 15.87 -1.61 5.22
C ASP A 3 14.71 -0.86 4.54
N MET A 4 14.07 -1.50 3.55
CA MET A 4 12.96 -0.93 2.81
C MET A 4 11.74 -0.69 3.72
N ARG A 5 11.13 0.50 3.59
CA ARG A 5 9.86 0.83 4.22
C ARG A 5 8.80 1.00 3.15
N VAL A 6 7.64 0.38 3.33
CA VAL A 6 6.54 0.46 2.37
C VAL A 6 5.37 1.19 3.03
N GLU A 7 4.86 2.22 2.36
CA GLU A 7 3.65 2.94 2.72
C GLU A 7 2.57 2.66 1.67
N LEU A 8 1.32 2.59 2.10
CA LEU A 8 0.17 2.50 1.21
C LEU A 8 -0.77 3.68 1.45
N GLU A 9 -1.17 4.32 0.35
CA GLU A 9 -2.26 5.28 0.30
C GLU A 9 -3.48 4.62 -0.36
N LEU A 10 -4.64 4.71 0.31
CA LEU A 10 -5.91 4.21 -0.17
C LEU A 10 -6.91 5.36 -0.25
N ARG A 11 -7.55 5.55 -1.40
CA ARG A 11 -8.63 6.54 -1.58
C ARG A 11 -9.81 5.93 -2.35
N SER A 12 -11.01 6.43 -2.11
CA SER A 12 -12.19 6.17 -2.94
C SER A 12 -13.04 7.44 -3.05
N PRO A 13 -14.09 7.49 -3.90
CA PRO A 13 -14.98 8.65 -3.98
C PRO A 13 -15.60 9.05 -2.64
N ILE A 14 -15.79 8.07 -1.75
CA ILE A 14 -16.41 8.26 -0.43
C ILE A 14 -15.34 8.35 0.67
N LEU A 15 -14.30 7.52 0.57
CA LEU A 15 -13.21 7.45 1.53
C LEU A 15 -12.16 8.51 1.24
N ARG A 16 -12.00 9.47 2.16
CA ARG A 16 -10.83 10.36 2.17
C ARG A 16 -9.55 9.53 2.22
N ALA A 17 -8.49 10.02 1.58
CA ALA A 17 -7.22 9.30 1.49
C ALA A 17 -6.71 8.86 2.88
N VAL A 18 -6.47 7.57 3.04
CA VAL A 18 -5.87 6.96 4.24
C VAL A 18 -4.47 6.50 3.88
N ARG A 19 -3.48 6.89 4.68
CA ARG A 19 -2.08 6.55 4.50
C ARG A 19 -1.53 5.81 5.70
N ARG A 20 -0.86 4.68 5.49
CA ARG A 20 -0.25 3.87 6.56
C ARG A 20 1.00 3.14 6.07
N TYR A 21 1.98 3.02 6.95
CA TYR A 21 3.08 2.06 6.73
C TYR A 21 2.57 0.63 6.84
N LEU A 22 3.10 -0.23 5.98
CA LEU A 22 2.81 -1.66 5.96
C LEU A 22 3.80 -2.42 6.85
N ASP A 23 3.30 -3.47 7.49
CA ASP A 23 4.09 -4.37 8.30
C ASP A 23 4.77 -5.41 7.41
N ARG A 24 6.07 -5.63 7.64
CA ARG A 24 6.79 -6.73 7.01
C ARG A 24 6.37 -8.04 7.66
N TYR A 25 6.04 -9.05 6.87
CA TYR A 25 5.69 -10.37 7.38
C TYR A 25 6.48 -11.49 6.67
N PRO A 26 6.69 -12.64 7.34
CA PRO A 26 7.48 -13.73 6.78
C PRO A 26 6.85 -14.31 5.52
N HIS A 27 7.67 -14.57 4.51
CA HIS A 27 7.28 -15.29 3.31
C HIS A 27 8.46 -16.15 2.81
N GLU A 28 8.16 -17.26 2.12
CA GLU A 28 9.20 -18.19 1.67
C GLU A 28 10.12 -17.59 0.59
N ARG A 29 9.65 -16.56 -0.12
CA ARG A 29 10.39 -15.88 -1.18
C ARG A 29 10.22 -14.38 -1.10
N GLY A 30 11.32 -13.68 -0.86
CA GLY A 30 11.37 -12.22 -0.83
C GLY A 30 10.73 -11.59 0.41
N ASP A 31 10.66 -10.26 0.39
CA ASP A 31 10.06 -9.48 1.45
C ASP A 31 8.61 -9.15 1.10
N ASN A 32 7.69 -9.52 1.98
CA ASN A 32 6.28 -9.16 1.86
C ASN A 32 5.89 -8.11 2.88
N PHE A 33 5.01 -7.21 2.46
CA PHE A 33 4.48 -6.11 3.25
C PHE A 33 2.96 -6.11 3.18
N GLY A 34 2.30 -5.93 4.32
CA GLY A 34 0.85 -6.02 4.41
C GLY A 34 0.29 -5.09 5.47
N GLY A 35 -0.98 -4.77 5.34
CA GLY A 35 -1.70 -3.93 6.28
C GLY A 35 -3.20 -4.03 6.03
N TRP A 36 -3.98 -3.91 7.09
CA TRP A 36 -5.43 -3.94 7.00
C TRP A 36 -5.99 -2.54 6.71
N PHE A 37 -6.80 -2.45 5.67
CA PHE A 37 -7.53 -1.23 5.30
C PHE A 37 -9.03 -1.54 5.24
N ASN A 38 -9.85 -0.60 5.69
CA ASN A 38 -11.30 -0.74 5.59
C ASN A 38 -11.75 -0.32 4.19
N MET A 39 -12.31 -1.28 3.44
CA MET A 39 -12.85 -1.10 2.09
C MET A 39 -14.32 -1.56 2.06
N SER A 40 -15.13 -1.04 2.99
CA SER A 40 -16.53 -1.46 3.18
C SER A 40 -17.48 -1.02 2.07
N ASP A 41 -17.16 0.06 1.38
CA ASP A 41 -18.05 0.67 0.39
C ASP A 41 -17.79 0.11 -1.00
N LYS A 42 -18.85 -0.06 -1.79
CA LYS A 42 -18.70 -0.38 -3.21
C LYS A 42 -18.14 0.82 -3.96
N GLY A 43 -17.33 0.55 -4.98
CA GLY A 43 -16.81 1.60 -5.85
C GLY A 43 -15.36 1.41 -6.25
N LEU A 44 -14.85 2.42 -6.96
CA LEU A 44 -13.48 2.47 -7.43
C LEU A 44 -12.56 2.93 -6.31
N TYR A 45 -11.65 2.08 -5.89
CA TYR A 45 -10.55 2.42 -5.01
C TYR A 45 -9.31 2.69 -5.84
N HIS A 46 -8.58 3.72 -5.47
CA HIS A 46 -7.24 3.95 -5.96
C HIS A 46 -6.26 3.64 -4.84
N ILE A 47 -5.28 2.81 -5.17
CA ILE A 47 -4.28 2.28 -4.24
C ILE A 47 -2.91 2.69 -4.76
N ALA A 48 -2.14 3.38 -3.92
CA ALA A 48 -0.78 3.74 -4.24
C ALA A 48 0.18 3.13 -3.22
N VAL A 49 1.10 2.32 -3.71
CA VAL A 49 2.18 1.72 -2.93
C VAL A 49 3.42 2.59 -3.11
N ILE A 50 3.94 3.11 -2.00
CA ILE A 50 5.10 4.00 -1.94
C ILE A 50 6.22 3.24 -1.24
N ILE A 51 7.28 2.95 -1.98
CA ILE A 51 8.42 2.17 -1.54
C ILE A 51 9.58 3.12 -1.28
N HIS A 52 10.03 3.18 -0.03
CA HIS A 52 11.21 3.92 0.38
C HIS A 52 12.39 2.94 0.46
N GLU A 53 13.35 3.09 -0.45
CA GLU A 53 14.55 2.26 -0.53
C GLU A 53 15.73 2.87 0.25
N HIS A 54 16.75 2.06 0.50
CA HIS A 54 17.98 2.49 1.16
C HIS A 54 18.74 3.48 0.26
N GLY A 55 19.00 4.70 0.77
CA GLY A 55 19.60 5.79 0.00
C GLY A 55 18.64 6.91 -0.38
N GLY A 56 17.36 6.82 0.04
CA GLY A 56 16.37 7.88 -0.13
C GLY A 56 15.62 7.85 -1.46
N GLU A 57 15.88 6.84 -2.30
CA GLU A 57 15.08 6.60 -3.50
C GLU A 57 13.64 6.22 -3.12
N VAL A 58 12.67 6.83 -3.81
CA VAL A 58 11.25 6.55 -3.60
C VAL A 58 10.65 6.07 -4.91
N LYS A 59 10.08 4.86 -4.88
CA LYS A 59 9.30 4.30 -5.99
C LYS A 59 7.83 4.36 -5.63
N ARG A 60 6.98 4.66 -6.62
CA ARG A 60 5.53 4.69 -6.45
C ARG A 60 4.90 3.82 -7.53
N VAL A 61 3.99 2.95 -7.10
CA VAL A 61 3.20 2.10 -7.98
C VAL A 61 1.73 2.32 -7.64
N ASP A 62 0.96 2.74 -8.64
CA ASP A 62 -0.46 3.04 -8.51
C ASP A 62 -1.29 1.98 -9.25
N PHE A 63 -2.42 1.61 -8.68
CA PHE A 63 -3.41 0.77 -9.34
C PHE A 63 -4.82 1.10 -8.85
N ASP A 64 -5.79 0.92 -9.75
CA ASP A 64 -7.21 1.10 -9.45
C ASP A 64 -7.88 -0.26 -9.29
N TYR A 65 -8.73 -0.37 -8.27
CA TYR A 65 -9.43 -1.60 -7.90
C TYR A 65 -10.92 -1.33 -7.71
N LEU A 66 -11.76 -1.98 -8.51
CA LEU A 66 -13.21 -1.84 -8.44
C LEU A 66 -13.81 -2.93 -7.54
N ILE A 67 -14.42 -2.52 -6.43
CA ILE A 67 -15.25 -3.40 -5.59
C ILE A 67 -16.70 -3.32 -6.08
N GLN A 68 -17.25 -4.48 -6.49
CA GLN A 68 -18.59 -4.62 -7.09
C GLN A 68 -19.69 -5.01 -6.10
#